data_AF-A0A959BVH4-F1
#
_entry.id   AF-A0A959BVH4-F1
#
_cell.length_a   1.000
_cell.length_b   1.000
_cell.length_c   1.000
_cell.angle_alpha   90.00
_cell.angle_beta   90.00
_cell.angle_gamma   90.00
#
_symmetry.space_group_name_H-M   'P 1'
#
loop_
_entity.id
_entity.type
_entity.pdbx_description
1 polymer ?
#
loop_
_entity_poly.entity_id
_entity_poly.type
_entity_poly.pdbx_seq_one_letter_code
_entity_poly.pdbx_strand_id
1 'polypeptide(L)'
;LISLTANAHEGYLFKFKGSDGTIELSMDKAWIYPEPTSPQWGDVDGVTGATIESMNAGKGIPIHYLKKDEWEGSHYALADFHRCILNNKEPSSNVRTGARAALSVRMAIDALRGREMTSWKEEYDKI
;
A
#
# COMPACT_ATOMS: atom_id res chain seq x y z
N LEU A 1 -0.52 15.37 -0.80
CA LEU A 1 -0.33 14.36 -1.86
C LEU A 1 -1.73 14.00 -2.37
N ILE A 2 -1.95 13.74 -3.65
CA ILE A 2 -3.22 13.21 -4.20
C ILE A 2 -2.86 11.99 -5.06
N SER A 3 -3.50 10.83 -4.82
CA SER A 3 -3.27 9.62 -5.63
C SER A 3 -3.95 9.78 -6.99
N LEU A 4 -3.24 9.47 -8.08
CA LEU A 4 -3.83 9.45 -9.44
C LEU A 4 -4.72 8.23 -9.69
N THR A 5 -4.71 7.23 -8.80
CA THR A 5 -5.38 5.93 -9.03
C THR A 5 -6.68 5.74 -8.25
N ALA A 6 -7.10 6.73 -7.46
CA ALA A 6 -8.39 6.71 -6.79
C ALA A 6 -9.18 7.96 -7.18
N ASN A 7 -10.43 7.76 -7.60
CA ASN A 7 -11.33 8.87 -7.85
C ASN A 7 -11.68 9.58 -6.53
N ALA A 8 -12.28 10.77 -6.62
CA ALA A 8 -12.65 11.58 -5.46
C ALA A 8 -13.61 10.89 -4.45
N HIS A 9 -14.18 9.73 -4.82
CA HIS A 9 -15.19 9.03 -4.03
C HIS A 9 -14.60 8.20 -2.88
N GLU A 10 -13.40 7.64 -3.04
CA GLU A 10 -12.78 6.75 -2.03
C GLU A 10 -11.45 7.26 -1.46
N GLY A 11 -10.90 8.34 -2.03
CA GLY A 11 -9.66 8.95 -1.53
C GLY A 11 -8.48 7.98 -1.57
N TYR A 12 -7.78 7.78 -0.45
CA TYR A 12 -6.66 6.84 -0.39
C TYR A 12 -7.11 5.46 0.10
N LEU A 13 -6.72 4.41 -0.62
CA LEU A 13 -6.88 3.02 -0.21
C LEU A 13 -5.53 2.29 -0.33
N PHE A 14 -5.03 1.78 0.79
CA PHE A 14 -3.91 0.86 0.83
C PHE A 14 -4.45 -0.55 1.06
N LYS A 15 -3.95 -1.50 0.27
CA LYS A 15 -4.32 -2.91 0.38
C LYS A 15 -3.06 -3.76 0.45
N PHE A 16 -2.88 -4.45 1.58
CA PHE A 16 -1.78 -5.39 1.79
C PHE A 16 -2.36 -6.78 1.74
N LYS A 17 -1.89 -7.61 0.81
CA LYS A 17 -2.31 -9.01 0.67
C LYS A 17 -1.15 -9.91 1.06
N GLY A 18 -1.35 -10.73 2.07
CA GLY A 18 -0.41 -11.76 2.52
C GLY A 18 -1.03 -13.14 2.47
N SER A 19 -0.24 -14.17 2.78
CA SER A 19 -0.71 -15.56 2.87
C SER A 19 -1.74 -15.79 3.97
N ASP A 20 -1.69 -14.98 5.02
CA ASP A 20 -2.47 -15.18 6.25
C ASP A 20 -3.66 -14.22 6.33
N GLY A 21 -3.78 -13.29 5.37
CA GLY A 21 -4.87 -12.34 5.31
C GLY A 21 -4.59 -11.10 4.49
N THR A 22 -5.62 -10.27 4.39
CA THR A 22 -5.59 -8.97 3.72
C THR A 22 -5.84 -7.85 4.73
N ILE A 23 -5.06 -6.77 4.66
CA ILE A 23 -5.31 -5.53 5.39
C ILE A 23 -5.72 -4.45 4.39
N GLU A 24 -6.82 -3.75 4.69
CA GLU A 24 -7.29 -2.60 3.94
C GLU A 24 -7.27 -1.36 4.83
N LEU A 25 -6.58 -0.30 4.39
CA LEU A 25 -6.53 0.99 5.08
C LEU A 25 -7.07 2.07 4.15
N SER A 26 -8.20 2.64 4.54
CA SER A 26 -8.75 3.87 3.96
C SER A 26 -8.39 5.07 4.85
N MET A 27 -8.76 6.28 4.44
CA MET A 27 -8.51 7.51 5.21
C MET A 27 -9.05 7.43 6.66
N ASP A 28 -10.27 6.92 6.83
CA ASP A 28 -10.96 6.93 8.14
C ASP A 28 -11.16 5.54 8.74
N LYS A 29 -10.90 4.49 7.98
CA LYS A 29 -11.25 3.11 8.35
C LYS A 29 -10.12 2.15 8.02
N ALA A 30 -9.95 1.16 8.87
CA ALA A 30 -8.97 0.11 8.68
C ALA A 30 -9.64 -1.24 8.98
N TRP A 31 -9.32 -2.25 8.17
CA TRP A 31 -9.93 -3.58 8.24
C TRP A 31 -8.86 -4.66 8.05
N ILE A 32 -9.02 -5.79 8.74
CA ILE A 32 -8.26 -7.01 8.51
C ILE A 32 -9.19 -8.16 8.14
N TYR A 33 -8.80 -8.92 7.13
CA TYR A 33 -9.49 -10.08 6.60
C TYR A 33 -8.55 -11.28 6.72
N PRO A 34 -8.61 -12.07 7.80
CA PRO A 34 -7.76 -13.24 7.97
C PRO A 34 -8.17 -14.34 6.98
N GLU A 35 -7.19 -15.06 6.42
CA GLU A 35 -7.47 -16.28 5.66
C GLU A 35 -7.97 -17.40 6.58
N PRO A 36 -8.85 -18.30 6.10
CA PRO A 36 -9.32 -19.42 6.90
C PRO A 36 -8.18 -20.39 7.23
N THR A 37 -8.02 -20.74 8.51
CA THR A 37 -7.01 -21.69 9.01
C THR A 37 -7.21 -23.13 8.55
N SER A 38 -8.39 -23.47 8.02
CA SER A 38 -8.70 -24.76 7.41
C SER A 38 -9.41 -24.55 6.07
N PRO A 39 -8.67 -24.44 4.94
CA PRO A 39 -9.29 -24.35 3.63
C PRO A 39 -10.05 -25.65 3.36
N GLN A 40 -11.38 -25.58 3.29
CA GLN A 40 -12.19 -26.69 2.79
C GLN A 40 -12.10 -26.68 1.26
N TRP A 41 -11.38 -27.64 0.71
CA TRP A 41 -11.30 -27.84 -0.73
C TRP A 41 -12.60 -28.49 -1.20
N GLY A 42 -13.49 -27.72 -1.80
CA GLY A 42 -14.57 -28.27 -2.62
C GLY A 42 -14.04 -28.59 -4.01
N ASP A 43 -14.51 -29.68 -4.62
CA ASP A 43 -14.31 -29.91 -6.04
C ASP A 43 -15.09 -28.84 -6.82
N VAL A 44 -14.40 -27.81 -7.29
CA VAL A 44 -14.98 -26.76 -8.14
C VAL A 44 -14.28 -26.70 -9.49
N ASP A 45 -15.08 -27.00 -10.50
CA ASP A 45 -14.81 -26.94 -11.94
C ASP A 45 -14.34 -25.53 -12.38
N GLY A 46 -13.39 -25.53 -13.31
CA GLY A 46 -12.35 -24.51 -13.54
C GLY A 46 -12.79 -23.16 -14.11
N VAL A 47 -14.02 -22.72 -13.86
CA VAL A 47 -14.48 -21.38 -14.28
C VAL A 47 -15.34 -20.65 -13.26
N THR A 48 -15.72 -21.26 -12.14
CA THR A 48 -16.42 -20.52 -11.06
C THR A 48 -16.13 -21.15 -9.70
N GLY A 49 -14.85 -21.41 -9.42
CA GLY A 49 -14.39 -21.81 -8.09
C GLY A 49 -14.38 -20.64 -7.10
N ALA A 50 -15.52 -19.97 -6.95
CA ALA A 50 -15.76 -19.04 -5.86
C ALA A 50 -16.12 -19.88 -4.63
N THR A 51 -15.13 -20.01 -3.75
CA THR A 51 -15.16 -20.62 -2.41
C THR A 51 -16.57 -20.71 -1.82
N ILE A 52 -17.10 -21.93 -1.75
CA ILE A 52 -18.36 -22.25 -1.09
C ILE A 52 -18.18 -21.96 0.41
N GLU A 53 -19.04 -21.06 0.88
CA GLU A 53 -19.28 -20.67 2.27
C GLU A 53 -18.09 -20.21 3.11
N SER A 54 -17.99 -18.90 3.23
CA SER A 54 -17.86 -18.36 4.57
C SER A 54 -18.71 -17.09 4.70
N MET A 55 -19.96 -17.29 5.14
CA MET A 55 -20.80 -16.21 5.66
C MET A 55 -20.15 -15.45 6.83
N ASN A 56 -18.97 -15.90 7.32
CA ASN A 56 -18.16 -15.23 8.35
C ASN A 56 -16.79 -14.70 7.86
N ALA A 57 -16.26 -15.09 6.69
CA ALA A 57 -14.99 -14.57 6.15
C ALA A 57 -15.17 -13.24 5.42
N GLY A 58 -16.42 -12.84 5.13
CA GLY A 58 -16.72 -11.57 4.47
C GLY A 58 -16.77 -10.35 5.38
N LYS A 59 -16.82 -10.52 6.71
CA LYS A 59 -16.88 -9.38 7.64
C LYS A 59 -15.48 -9.09 8.15
N GLY A 60 -14.78 -8.19 7.45
CA GLY A 60 -13.50 -7.67 7.90
C GLY A 60 -13.59 -7.23 9.37
N ILE A 61 -12.55 -7.52 10.14
CA ILE A 61 -12.46 -7.10 11.53
C ILE A 61 -11.95 -5.65 11.52
N PRO A 62 -12.70 -4.67 12.08
CA PRO A 62 -12.24 -3.30 12.10
C PRO A 62 -10.99 -3.17 12.98
N ILE A 63 -9.95 -2.54 12.45
CA ILE A 63 -8.76 -2.18 13.22
C ILE A 63 -9.06 -0.84 13.89
N HIS A 64 -9.36 -0.89 15.18
CA HIS A 64 -9.52 0.31 15.99
C HIS A 64 -8.14 0.84 16.38
N TYR A 65 -7.69 1.90 15.72
CA TYR A 65 -6.52 2.65 16.17
C TYR A 65 -6.98 3.77 17.11
N LEU A 66 -6.29 3.93 18.24
CA LEU A 66 -6.47 5.09 19.11
C LEU A 66 -6.02 6.30 18.27
N LYS A 67 -6.94 7.25 18.02
CA LYS A 67 -6.70 8.50 17.33
C LYS A 67 -5.74 9.34 18.17
N LYS A 68 -4.45 9.01 18.14
CA LYS A 68 -3.40 9.72 18.85
C LYS A 68 -2.99 10.88 17.94
N ASP A 69 -3.63 12.01 18.22
CA ASP A 69 -3.44 13.32 17.58
C ASP A 69 -3.80 13.35 16.08
N GLU A 70 -4.61 14.34 15.67
CA GLU A 70 -5.10 14.53 14.29
C GLU A 70 -4.00 15.06 13.35
N TRP A 71 -2.78 14.56 13.51
CA TRP A 71 -1.63 15.09 12.81
C TRP A 71 -1.51 14.40 11.46
N GLU A 72 -1.57 15.20 10.39
CA GLU A 72 -1.45 14.70 9.02
C GLU A 72 -0.03 14.21 8.71
N GLY A 73 0.12 13.36 7.68
CA GLY A 73 1.42 12.76 7.32
C GLY A 73 2.55 13.78 7.13
N SER A 74 2.24 15.00 6.68
CA SER A 74 3.21 16.10 6.57
C SER A 74 3.81 16.50 7.92
N HIS A 75 3.01 16.50 8.99
CA HIS A 75 3.52 16.74 10.33
C HIS A 75 4.58 15.69 10.68
N TYR A 76 4.25 14.41 10.54
CA TYR A 76 5.16 13.32 10.91
C TYR A 76 6.45 13.33 10.07
N ALA A 77 6.37 13.67 8.78
CA ALA A 77 7.56 13.81 7.93
C ALA A 77 8.48 14.95 8.40
N LEU A 78 7.92 16.10 8.75
CA LEU A 78 8.70 17.24 9.27
C LEU A 78 9.27 16.96 10.66
N ALA A 79 8.50 16.28 11.53
CA ALA A 79 8.97 15.86 12.84
C ALA A 79 10.12 14.85 12.73
N ASP A 80 10.05 13.89 11.81
CA ASP A 80 11.14 12.96 11.51
C ASP A 80 12.38 13.71 11.02
N PHE A 81 12.21 14.62 10.07
CA PHE A 81 13.30 15.43 9.54
C PHE A 81 14.00 16.26 10.62
N HIS A 82 13.22 16.96 11.45
CA HIS A 82 13.75 17.72 12.60
C HIS A 82 14.51 16.81 13.58
N ARG A 83 13.95 15.65 13.92
CA ARG A 83 14.62 14.67 14.78
C ARG A 83 15.92 14.17 14.17
N CYS A 84 15.97 13.92 12.88
CA CYS A 84 17.18 13.48 12.18
C CYS A 84 18.29 14.53 12.23
N ILE A 85 17.96 15.82 12.10
CA ILE A 85 18.91 16.92 12.29
C ILE A 85 19.50 16.87 13.70
N LEU A 86 18.65 16.83 14.73
CA LEU A 86 19.11 16.86 16.13
C LEU A 86 19.99 15.66 16.50
N ASN A 87 19.74 14.50 15.90
CA ASN A 87 20.44 13.26 16.21
C ASN A 87 21.54 12.90 15.20
N ASN A 88 21.83 13.76 14.22
CA ASN A 88 22.75 13.49 13.13
C ASN A 88 22.48 12.14 12.43
N LYS A 89 21.21 11.91 12.07
CA LYS A 89 20.75 10.72 11.35
C LYS A 89 20.26 11.09 9.96
N GLU A 90 20.28 10.12 9.05
CA GLU A 90 19.66 10.30 7.73
C GLU A 90 18.13 10.19 7.86
N PRO A 91 17.35 11.14 7.31
CA PRO A 91 15.89 11.04 7.28
C PRO A 91 15.44 9.91 6.36
N SER A 92 14.27 9.35 6.66
CA SER A 92 13.69 8.29 5.81
C SER A 92 13.33 8.83 4.42
N SER A 93 12.83 10.07 4.36
CA SER A 93 12.64 10.82 3.12
C SER A 93 13.90 11.62 2.79
N ASN A 94 14.85 10.95 2.13
CA ASN A 94 16.13 11.53 1.70
C ASN A 94 16.25 11.61 0.16
N VAL A 95 17.40 12.11 -0.32
CA VAL A 95 17.67 12.25 -1.75
C VAL A 95 17.56 10.94 -2.53
N ARG A 96 17.98 9.80 -1.94
CA ARG A 96 17.95 8.50 -2.61
C ARG A 96 16.52 8.01 -2.79
N THR A 97 15.73 8.04 -1.72
CA THR A 97 14.31 7.67 -1.77
C THR A 97 13.51 8.59 -2.69
N GLY A 98 13.80 9.90 -2.69
CA GLY A 98 13.20 10.87 -3.60
C GLY A 98 13.56 10.63 -5.07
N ALA A 99 14.82 10.33 -5.36
CA ALA A 99 15.27 10.01 -6.71
C ALA A 99 14.62 8.73 -7.26
N ARG A 100 14.51 7.68 -6.43
CA ARG A 100 13.81 6.44 -6.79
C ARG A 100 12.33 6.70 -7.09
N ALA A 101 11.65 7.51 -6.28
CA ALA A 101 10.26 7.89 -6.54
C ALA A 101 10.09 8.66 -7.86
N ALA A 102 10.96 9.64 -8.13
CA ALA A 102 10.94 10.41 -9.38
C ALA A 102 11.20 9.51 -10.61
N LEU A 103 12.10 8.55 -10.47
CA LEU A 103 12.40 7.56 -11.51
C LEU A 103 11.20 6.65 -11.80
N SER A 104 10.51 6.16 -10.76
CA SER A 104 9.28 5.37 -10.95
C SER A 104 8.21 6.15 -11.74
N VAL A 105 8.05 7.45 -11.45
CA VAL A 105 7.14 8.32 -12.22
C VAL A 105 7.59 8.45 -13.68
N ARG A 106 8.88 8.68 -13.91
CA ARG A 106 9.45 8.73 -15.27
C ARG A 106 9.18 7.43 -16.03
N MET A 107 9.45 6.29 -15.42
CA MET A 107 9.21 4.98 -16.03
C MET A 107 7.74 4.79 -16.40
N ALA A 108 6.80 5.16 -15.52
CA ALA A 108 5.38 5.08 -15.82
C ALA A 108 4.98 5.96 -17.03
N ILE A 109 5.53 7.18 -17.10
CA ILE A 109 5.30 8.08 -18.25
C ILE A 109 5.85 7.46 -19.54
N ASP A 110 7.06 6.92 -19.50
CA ASP A 110 7.73 6.34 -20.67
C ASP A 110 6.98 5.07 -21.14
N ALA A 111 6.55 4.20 -20.22
CA ALA A 111 5.71 3.04 -20.52
C ALA A 111 4.39 3.43 -21.21
N LEU A 112 3.71 4.45 -20.67
CA LEU A 112 2.45 4.94 -21.24
C LEU A 112 2.65 5.51 -22.65
N ARG A 113 3.73 6.27 -22.87
CA ARG A 113 4.04 6.88 -24.18
C ARG A 113 4.49 5.85 -25.21
N GLY A 114 5.35 4.92 -24.80
CA GLY A 114 5.87 3.84 -25.65
C GLY A 114 4.86 2.72 -25.89
N ARG A 115 3.79 2.64 -25.08
CA ARG A 115 2.82 1.53 -25.05
C ARG A 115 3.51 0.17 -24.86
N GLU A 116 4.55 0.16 -24.05
CA GLU A 116 5.36 -1.00 -23.77
C GLU A 116 5.62 -1.14 -22.27
N MET A 117 5.94 -2.36 -21.85
CA MET A 117 6.32 -2.62 -20.47
C MET A 117 7.74 -2.11 -20.23
N THR A 118 7.91 -1.28 -19.21
CA THR A 118 9.24 -0.86 -18.74
C THR A 118 9.58 -1.63 -17.46
N SER A 119 10.76 -2.23 -17.41
CA SER A 119 11.28 -2.89 -16.20
C SER A 119 12.24 -1.98 -15.43
N TRP A 120 12.34 -2.22 -14.12
CA TRP A 120 13.37 -1.60 -13.29
C TRP A 120 14.74 -2.13 -13.73
N LYS A 121 15.71 -1.22 -13.92
CA LYS A 121 17.06 -1.55 -14.38
C LYS A 121 18.03 -1.55 -13.21
N GLU A 122 19.03 -2.42 -13.24
CA GLU A 122 20.08 -2.51 -12.20
C GLU A 122 20.86 -1.20 -12.01
N GLU A 123 20.96 -0.36 -13.04
CA GLU A 123 21.60 0.96 -12.94
C GLU A 123 20.90 1.88 -11.93
N TYR A 124 19.61 1.67 -11.70
CA TYR A 124 18.80 2.44 -10.77
C TYR A 124 19.03 2.05 -9.30
N ASP A 125 19.56 0.85 -9.04
CA ASP A 125 19.86 0.39 -7.67
C ASP A 125 21.06 1.10 -7.06
N LYS A 126 21.91 1.70 -7.92
CA LYS A 126 23.10 2.46 -7.53
C LYS A 126 22.77 3.88 -7.02
N ILE A 127 21.51 4.29 -7.16
CA ILE A 127 20.94 5.55 -6.63
C ILE A 127 20.50 5.32 -5.18
#